data_AF-A0A2E6HB32-F1
#
_entry.id   AF-A0A2E6HB32-F1
#
_cell.length_a   1.000
_cell.length_b   1.000
_cell.length_c   1.000
_cell.angle_alpha   90.00
_cell.angle_beta   90.00
_cell.angle_gamma   90.00
#
_symmetry.space_group_name_H-M   'P 1'
#
loop_
_entity.id
_entity.type
_entity.pdbx_description
1 polymer ?
#
loop_
_entity_poly.entity_id
_entity_poly.type
_entity_poly.pdbx_seq_one_letter_code
_entity_poly.pdbx_strand_id
1 'polypeptide(L)'
;MKSILLTLTLLVSFNLFASGASDTAEAVTETIRLFEESHDEDTIADFKGVKASPNDHGVSVTVYLNSGSKMKFGCHRHSANEPFECHHN
;
A
#
# COMPACT_ATOMS: atom_id res chain seq x y z
N MET A 1 -45.81 11.79 -3.65
CA MET A 1 -44.58 10.99 -3.86
C MET A 1 -43.42 11.81 -3.33
N LYS A 2 -42.93 11.49 -2.12
CA LYS A 2 -41.84 12.21 -1.46
C LYS A 2 -40.87 11.20 -0.88
N SER A 3 -39.60 11.55 -1.02
CA SER A 3 -38.47 10.68 -1.27
C SER A 3 -38.05 9.84 -0.08
N ILE A 4 -37.75 8.56 -0.33
CA ILE A 4 -37.07 7.67 0.61
C ILE A 4 -35.59 8.06 0.55
N LEU A 5 -35.13 8.86 1.53
CA LEU A 5 -33.71 9.10 1.78
C LEU A 5 -33.12 7.83 2.39
N LEU A 6 -32.59 6.93 1.53
CA LEU A 6 -31.69 5.88 1.97
C LEU A 6 -30.41 6.53 2.50
N THR A 7 -30.28 6.59 3.82
CA THR A 7 -29.03 6.90 4.50
C THR A 7 -28.17 5.65 4.43
N LEU A 8 -27.28 5.58 3.43
CA LEU A 8 -26.25 4.55 3.34
C LEU A 8 -25.15 4.92 4.34
N THR A 9 -25.30 4.49 5.59
CA THR A 9 -24.24 4.56 6.59
C THR A 9 -23.14 3.58 6.20
N LEU A 10 -22.12 4.10 5.51
CA LEU A 10 -20.85 3.42 5.30
C LEU A 10 -20.11 3.36 6.66
N LEU A 11 -20.46 2.38 7.48
CA LEU A 11 -19.66 1.99 8.64
C LEU A 11 -18.37 1.37 8.09
N VAL A 12 -17.36 2.20 7.90
CA VAL A 12 -15.99 1.75 7.69
C VAL A 12 -15.55 1.11 9.00
N SER A 13 -15.73 -0.20 9.10
CA SER A 13 -15.25 -1.00 10.22
C SER A 13 -13.73 -0.87 10.27
N PHE A 14 -13.23 -0.05 11.18
CA PHE A 14 -11.82 -0.01 11.56
C PHE A 14 -11.46 -1.34 12.20
N ASN A 15 -11.04 -2.30 11.37
CA ASN A 15 -10.46 -3.53 11.85
C ASN A 15 -9.07 -3.20 12.39
N LEU A 16 -8.96 -3.08 13.70
CA LEU A 16 -7.70 -3.16 14.45
C LEU A 16 -7.10 -4.56 14.23
N PHE A 17 -6.40 -4.74 13.11
CA PHE A 17 -5.64 -5.96 12.85
C PHE A 17 -4.31 -5.89 13.61
N ALA A 18 -3.90 -7.03 14.16
CA ALA A 18 -2.64 -7.23 14.85
C ALA A 18 -1.43 -6.62 14.08
N SER A 19 -0.46 -6.10 14.83
CA SER A 19 0.59 -5.16 14.39
C SER A 19 1.39 -5.53 13.13
N GLY A 20 1.48 -6.82 12.75
CA GLY A 20 2.16 -7.21 11.50
C GLY A 20 1.30 -7.06 10.23
N ALA A 21 -0.01 -7.21 10.35
CA ALA A 21 -0.93 -7.09 9.22
C ALA A 21 -1.22 -5.63 8.86
N SER A 22 -1.27 -4.74 9.87
CA SER A 22 -1.36 -3.28 9.66
C SER A 22 -0.14 -2.76 8.91
N ASP A 23 1.06 -3.12 9.36
CA ASP A 23 2.33 -2.65 8.78
C ASP A 23 2.50 -3.12 7.33
N THR A 24 2.09 -4.36 7.03
CA THR A 24 2.10 -4.88 5.67
C THR A 24 1.15 -4.09 4.76
N ALA A 25 -0.06 -3.78 5.24
CA ALA A 25 -1.04 -3.03 4.45
C ALA A 25 -0.56 -1.60 4.19
N GLU A 26 -0.04 -0.93 5.22
CA GLU A 26 0.49 0.43 5.10
C GLU A 26 1.71 0.50 4.19
N ALA A 27 2.64 -0.45 4.29
CA ALA A 27 3.80 -0.54 3.40
C ALA A 27 3.40 -0.71 1.93
N VAL A 28 2.35 -1.50 1.66
CA VAL A 28 1.81 -1.66 0.30
C VAL A 28 1.20 -0.36 -0.21
N THR A 29 0.37 0.30 0.61
CA THR A 29 -0.25 1.58 0.24
C THR A 29 0.80 2.64 -0.08
N GLU A 30 1.80 2.78 0.77
CA GLU A 30 2.86 3.78 0.58
C GLU A 30 3.76 3.44 -0.63
N THR A 31 4.05 2.15 -0.86
CA THR A 31 4.79 1.72 -2.04
C THR A 31 4.05 2.05 -3.33
N ILE A 32 2.73 1.81 -3.39
CA ILE A 32 1.93 2.12 -4.59
C ILE A 32 1.91 3.63 -4.83
N ARG A 33 1.71 4.44 -3.77
CA ARG A 33 1.74 5.90 -3.86
C ARG A 33 3.07 6.40 -4.43
N LEU A 34 4.20 5.91 -3.90
CA LEU A 34 5.53 6.29 -4.40
C LEU A 34 5.77 5.80 -5.83
N PHE A 35 5.32 4.60 -6.17
CA PHE A 35 5.43 4.07 -7.53
C PHE A 35 4.71 4.98 -8.54
N GLU A 36 3.46 5.36 -8.25
CA GLU A 36 2.68 6.27 -9.10
C GLU A 36 3.26 7.69 -9.16
N GLU A 37 3.82 8.21 -8.06
CA GLU A 37 4.44 9.55 -8.02
C GLU A 37 5.76 9.62 -8.80
N SER A 38 6.50 8.51 -8.88
CA SER A 38 7.88 8.48 -9.42
C SER A 38 8.01 7.98 -10.86
N HIS A 39 6.91 7.55 -11.49
CA HIS A 39 6.95 6.96 -12.83
C HIS A 39 5.95 7.61 -13.79
N ASP A 40 6.19 7.45 -15.09
CA ASP A 40 5.30 7.93 -16.15
C ASP A 40 4.05 7.05 -16.29
N GLU A 41 3.06 7.57 -17.03
CA GLU A 41 1.77 6.89 -17.25
C GLU A 41 1.93 5.50 -17.90
N ASP A 42 2.90 5.33 -18.80
CA ASP A 42 3.16 4.05 -19.48
C ASP A 42 3.67 3.00 -18.48
N THR A 43 4.57 3.37 -17.59
CA THR A 43 5.09 2.48 -16.55
C THR A 43 4.01 2.14 -15.53
N ILE A 44 3.18 3.11 -15.13
CA ILE A 44 2.04 2.89 -14.24
C ILE A 44 1.04 1.93 -14.89
N ALA A 45 0.75 2.10 -16.18
CA ALA A 45 -0.13 1.21 -16.93
C ALA A 45 0.43 -0.22 -17.06
N ASP A 46 1.76 -0.39 -17.00
CA ASP A 46 2.40 -1.71 -16.98
C ASP A 46 2.32 -2.40 -15.61
N PHE A 47 1.69 -1.80 -14.59
CA PHE A 47 1.53 -2.41 -13.27
C PHE A 47 0.81 -3.76 -13.34
N LYS A 48 1.41 -4.78 -12.72
CA LYS A 48 0.85 -6.14 -12.63
C LYS A 48 0.37 -6.48 -11.23
N GLY A 49 1.06 -6.00 -10.21
CA GLY A 49 0.74 -6.31 -8.82
C GLY A 49 1.92 -6.11 -7.89
N VAL A 50 1.65 -6.39 -6.62
CA VAL A 50 2.60 -6.22 -5.51
C VAL A 50 2.69 -7.47 -4.68
N LYS A 51 3.90 -7.75 -4.18
CA LYS A 51 4.14 -8.75 -3.13
C LYS A 51 4.82 -8.07 -1.96
N ALA A 52 4.24 -8.20 -0.77
CA ALA A 52 4.84 -7.74 0.48
C ALA A 52 5.32 -8.93 1.32
N SER A 53 6.44 -8.74 2.02
CA SER A 53 7.04 -9.71 2.92
C SER A 53 7.59 -8.99 4.15
N PRO A 54 6.97 -9.15 5.33
CA PRO A 54 7.54 -8.71 6.59
C PRO A 54 8.91 -9.34 6.84
N ASN A 55 9.80 -8.62 7.52
CA ASN A 55 11.13 -9.06 7.94
C ASN A 55 11.56 -8.33 9.22
N ASP A 56 12.75 -8.63 9.74
CA ASP A 56 13.26 -8.07 11.01
C ASP A 56 13.48 -6.54 11.00
N HIS A 57 13.47 -5.92 9.81
CA HIS A 57 13.68 -4.49 9.59
C HIS A 57 12.43 -3.74 9.13
N GLY A 58 11.27 -4.41 9.01
CA GLY A 58 10.03 -3.82 8.51
C GLY A 58 9.35 -4.71 7.48
N VAL A 59 9.04 -4.17 6.30
CA VAL A 59 8.36 -4.87 5.21
C VAL A 59 9.10 -4.62 3.89
N SER A 60 9.48 -5.69 3.21
CA SER A 60 9.93 -5.60 1.82
C SER A 60 8.74 -5.69 0.88
N VAL A 61 8.54 -4.70 0.02
CA VAL A 61 7.50 -4.68 -1.01
C VAL A 61 8.16 -4.78 -2.38
N THR A 62 7.65 -5.65 -3.25
CA THR A 62 8.09 -5.76 -4.65
C THR A 62 6.92 -5.43 -5.55
N VAL A 63 7.09 -4.41 -6.40
CA VAL A 63 6.19 -4.09 -7.51
C VAL A 63 6.62 -4.92 -8.73
N TYR A 64 5.66 -5.56 -9.37
CA TYR A 64 5.85 -6.32 -10.60
C TYR A 64 5.16 -5.60 -11.75
N LEU A 65 5.80 -5.58 -12.90
CA LEU A 65 5.24 -5.05 -14.14
C LEU A 65 4.93 -6.18 -15.13
N ASN A 66 4.03 -5.95 -16.10
CA ASN A 66 3.68 -6.96 -17.11
C ASN A 66 4.84 -7.20 -18.10
N SER A 67 5.72 -6.21 -18.31
CA SER A 67 7.01 -6.39 -19.01
C SER A 67 7.94 -7.45 -18.38
N GLY A 68 7.69 -7.86 -17.13
CA GLY A 68 8.55 -8.77 -16.38
C GLY A 68 9.59 -8.08 -15.50
N SER A 69 9.70 -6.75 -15.59
CA SER A 69 10.49 -5.92 -14.69
C SER A 69 9.93 -5.95 -13.26
N LYS A 70 10.79 -5.67 -12.28
CA LYS A 70 10.42 -5.59 -10.86
C LYS A 70 11.18 -4.48 -10.16
N MET A 71 10.52 -3.83 -9.21
CA MET A 71 11.08 -2.78 -8.35
C MET A 71 10.88 -3.18 -6.89
N LYS A 72 11.88 -2.89 -6.05
CA LYS A 72 11.87 -3.31 -4.65
C LYS A 72 11.92 -2.10 -3.74
N PHE A 73 11.07 -2.13 -2.73
CA PHE A 73 10.98 -1.11 -1.70
C PHE A 73 11.22 -1.76 -0.34
N GLY A 74 12.06 -1.12 0.48
CA GLY A 74 12.18 -1.38 1.91
C GLY A 74 11.31 -0.37 2.65
N CYS A 75 10.34 -0.86 3.40
CA CYS A 75 9.40 -0.03 4.14
C CYS A 75 9.53 -0.29 5.63
N HIS A 76 9.59 0.75 6.44
CA HIS A 76 9.65 0.62 7.90
C HIS A 76 9.00 1.83 8.57
N ARG A 77 8.75 1.69 9.88
CA ARG A 77 8.27 2.76 10.74
C ARG A 77 9.25 2.92 11.89
N HIS A 78 9.69 4.15 12.19
CA HIS A 78 10.65 4.36 13.28
C HIS A 78 9.99 4.28 14.66
N SER A 79 8.71 4.64 14.78
CA SER A 79 7.94 4.57 16.02
C SER A 79 6.46 4.35 15.74
N ALA A 80 5.67 3.82 16.68
CA ALA A 80 4.26 3.47 16.45
C ALA A 80 3.37 4.64 15.95
N ASN A 81 3.78 5.89 16.19
CA ASN A 81 3.02 7.10 15.86
C ASN A 81 3.50 7.82 14.60
N GLU A 82 4.52 7.28 13.91
CA GLU A 82 5.04 7.86 12.67
C GLU A 82 4.39 7.22 11.43
N PRO A 83 4.33 7.93 10.30
CA PRO A 83 3.94 7.32 9.04
C PRO A 83 4.94 6.24 8.61
N PHE A 84 4.48 5.29 7.79
CA PHE A 84 5.39 4.37 7.11
C PHE A 84 6.24 5.13 6.10
N GLU A 85 7.53 4.83 6.07
CA GLU A 85 8.46 5.34 5.06
C GLU A 85 8.93 4.18 4.20
N CYS A 86 8.95 4.37 2.88
CA CYS A 86 9.39 3.37 1.92
C CYS A 86 10.53 3.93 1.06
N HIS A 87 11.59 3.15 0.88
CA HIS A 87 12.78 3.53 0.11
C HIS A 87 13.08 2.51 -0.98
N HIS A 88 13.55 2.97 -2.14
CA HIS A 88 13.99 2.09 -3.22
C HIS A 88 15.26 1.33 -2.78
N ASN A 89 15.23 0.00 -2.89
CA ASN A 89 16.34 -0.90 -2.54
C ASN A 89 17.07 -1.41 -3.78
#